data_AF-A0A2N5GCL6-F1
#
_entry.id   AF-A0A2N5GCL6-F1
#
_cell.length_a   1.000
_cell.length_b   1.000
_cell.length_c   1.000
_cell.angle_alpha   90.00
_cell.angle_beta   90.00
_cell.angle_gamma   90.00
#
_symmetry.space_group_name_H-M   'P 1'
#
loop_
_entity.id
_entity.type
_entity.pdbx_description
1 polymer ?
#
loop_
_entity_poly.entity_id
_entity_poly.type
_entity_poly.pdbx_seq_one_letter_code
_entity_poly.pdbx_strand_id
1 'polypeptide(L)'
;MTRTERYHLKPKSFFLKGLFIAIILCTGLFAAFNHYAKSQIKIEAPAEDLGRKVVIQLPNGKELKTFENLIIKHGEKMYYQGERNKIDVSGGKIIYENWE
;
A
#
# COMPACT_ATOMS: atom_id res chain seq x y z
N MET A 1 2.41 24.31 69.27
CA MET A 1 2.15 24.18 67.83
C MET A 1 1.28 25.35 67.40
N THR A 2 1.84 26.33 66.71
CA THR A 2 1.19 27.61 66.39
C THR A 2 0.31 27.50 65.15
N ARG A 3 -0.79 28.25 65.12
CA ARG A 3 -1.83 28.25 64.06
C ARG A 3 -1.28 28.48 62.64
N THR A 4 -0.08 29.05 62.53
CA THR A 4 0.66 29.30 61.28
C THR A 4 1.27 28.05 60.64
N GLU A 5 1.55 26.98 61.40
CA GLU A 5 2.16 25.75 60.85
C GLU A 5 1.18 24.90 60.01
N ARG A 6 -0.13 25.11 60.17
CA ARG A 6 -1.16 24.36 59.42
C ARG A 6 -1.28 24.78 57.95
N TYR A 7 -0.75 25.93 57.56
CA TYR A 7 -0.92 26.47 56.19
C TYR A 7 0.28 26.22 55.26
N HIS A 8 1.43 25.77 55.78
CA HIS A 8 2.63 25.54 54.96
C HIS A 8 2.70 24.15 54.30
N LEU A 9 1.77 23.24 54.62
CA LEU A 9 1.74 21.87 54.10
C LEU A 9 0.70 21.64 52.99
N LYS A 10 0.52 22.59 52.06
CA LYS A 10 -0.26 22.31 50.84
C LYS A 10 0.35 22.98 49.60
N PRO A 11 1.11 22.19 48.82
CA PRO A 11 0.92 22.26 47.37
C PRO A 11 1.02 20.89 46.64
N LYS A 12 0.85 19.74 47.30
CA LYS A 12 0.97 18.43 46.62
C LYS A 12 -0.11 18.17 45.56
N SER A 13 -1.33 18.70 45.74
CA SER A 13 -2.47 18.45 44.85
C SER A 13 -2.36 19.17 43.51
N PHE A 14 -1.76 20.37 43.46
CA PHE A 14 -1.64 21.13 42.23
C PHE A 14 -0.65 20.48 41.26
N PHE A 15 0.45 19.94 41.79
CA PHE A 15 1.43 19.17 41.02
C PHE A 15 0.86 17.86 40.47
N LEU A 16 0.07 17.13 41.27
CA LEU A 16 -0.61 15.91 40.80
C LEU A 16 -1.62 16.21 39.69
N LYS A 17 -2.43 17.26 39.83
CA LYS A 17 -3.38 17.67 38.78
C LYS A 17 -2.67 18.07 37.49
N GLY A 18 -1.57 18.81 37.59
CA GLY A 18 -0.73 19.16 36.44
C GLY A 18 -0.11 17.94 35.77
N LEU A 19 0.37 16.97 36.56
CA LEU A 19 0.92 15.71 36.05
C LEU A 19 -0.14 14.89 35.29
N PHE A 20 -1.37 14.80 35.81
CA PHE A 20 -2.47 14.12 35.14
C PHE A 20 -2.82 14.75 33.79
N ILE A 21 -2.88 16.09 33.74
CA ILE A 21 -3.13 16.82 32.49
C ILE A 21 -1.99 16.58 31.49
N ALA A 22 -0.74 16.62 31.94
CA ALA A 22 0.42 16.35 31.09
C ALA A 22 0.40 14.92 30.51
N ILE A 23 0.03 13.92 31.31
CA ILE A 23 -0.08 12.53 30.84
C ILE A 23 -1.16 12.39 29.77
N ILE A 24 -2.34 13.00 29.96
CA ILE A 24 -3.43 12.98 28.97
C ILE A 24 -3.02 13.68 27.67
N LEU A 25 -2.30 14.79 27.77
CA LEU A 25 -1.81 15.51 26.60
C LEU A 25 -0.79 14.67 25.82
N CYS A 26 0.18 14.04 26.51
CA CYS A 26 1.19 13.19 25.91
C CYS A 26 0.58 11.96 25.23
N THR A 27 -0.40 11.30 25.85
CA THR A 27 -1.05 10.13 25.25
C THR A 27 -1.90 10.52 24.04
N GLY A 28 -2.59 11.65 24.09
CA GLY A 28 -3.34 12.19 22.94
C GLY A 28 -2.43 12.53 21.76
N LEU A 29 -1.31 13.22 22.01
CA LEU A 29 -0.32 13.55 20.98
C LEU A 29 0.32 12.29 20.39
N PHE A 30 0.67 11.31 21.23
CA PHE A 30 1.23 10.04 20.77
C PHE A 30 0.24 9.25 19.90
N ALA A 31 -1.04 9.21 20.27
CA ALA A 31 -2.07 8.55 19.48
C ALA A 31 -2.29 9.24 18.11
N ALA A 32 -2.37 10.57 18.09
CA ALA A 32 -2.50 11.35 16.88
C ALA A 32 -1.30 11.15 15.94
N PHE A 33 -0.09 11.17 16.48
CA PHE A 33 1.14 10.96 15.70
C PHE A 33 1.21 9.55 15.13
N ASN A 34 0.86 8.52 15.91
CA ASN A 34 0.79 7.14 15.41
C ASN A 34 -0.23 6.97 14.29
N HIS A 35 -1.41 7.59 14.43
CA HIS A 35 -2.44 7.54 13.40
C HIS A 35 -1.99 8.23 12.12
N TYR A 36 -1.36 9.41 12.25
CA TYR A 36 -0.79 10.15 11.13
C TYR A 36 0.31 9.36 10.43
N ALA A 37 1.27 8.82 11.18
CA ALA A 37 2.35 7.99 10.65
C ALA A 37 1.82 6.77 9.90
N LYS A 38 0.80 6.07 10.44
CA LYS A 38 0.15 4.95 9.77
C LYS A 38 -0.59 5.37 8.49
N SER A 39 -1.24 6.53 8.50
CA SER A 39 -1.95 7.03 7.31
C SER A 39 -1.02 7.43 6.16
N GLN A 40 0.23 7.77 6.47
CA GLN A 40 1.25 8.09 5.47
C GLN A 40 1.94 6.87 4.87
N ILE A 41 1.75 5.67 5.43
CA ILE A 41 2.21 4.43 4.82
C ILE A 41 1.29 4.13 3.64
N LYS A 42 1.53 4.82 2.52
CA LYS A 42 1.07 4.36 1.21
C LYS A 42 1.86 3.09 0.93
N ILE A 43 1.17 1.96 1.05
CA ILE A 43 1.61 0.72 0.41
C ILE A 43 1.41 1.01 -1.08
N GLU A 44 2.42 1.60 -1.71
CA GLU A 44 2.54 1.60 -3.15
C GLU A 44 2.71 0.13 -3.52
N ALA A 45 1.60 -0.53 -3.87
CA ALA A 45 1.68 -1.81 -4.54
C ALA A 45 2.64 -1.59 -5.70
N PRO A 46 3.69 -2.43 -5.88
CA PRO A 46 4.61 -2.26 -6.98
C PRO A 46 3.76 -2.16 -8.24
N ALA A 47 3.85 -1.03 -8.94
CA ALA A 47 3.13 -0.86 -10.19
C ALA A 47 3.56 -2.02 -11.07
N GLU A 48 2.62 -2.92 -11.36
CA GLU A 48 2.91 -4.10 -12.14
C GLU A 48 3.32 -3.62 -13.53
N ASP A 49 4.62 -3.70 -13.83
CA ASP A 49 5.12 -3.35 -15.15
C ASP A 49 4.64 -4.44 -16.10
N LEU A 50 3.52 -4.20 -16.75
CA LEU A 50 2.94 -5.12 -17.72
C LEU A 50 3.78 -5.17 -19.01
N GLY A 51 4.76 -4.27 -19.17
CA GLY A 51 5.59 -4.18 -20.37
C GLY A 51 4.88 -3.49 -21.53
N ARG A 52 5.36 -3.74 -22.75
CA ARG A 52 4.84 -3.07 -23.95
C ARG A 52 3.51 -3.66 -24.41
N LYS A 53 2.66 -2.81 -24.99
CA LYS A 53 1.43 -3.21 -25.69
C LYS A 53 1.78 -4.06 -26.93
N VAL A 54 1.13 -5.20 -27.05
CA VAL A 54 1.32 -6.15 -28.16
C VAL A 54 -0.02 -6.70 -28.64
N VAL A 55 -0.08 -7.07 -29.91
CA VAL A 55 -1.20 -7.76 -30.54
C VAL A 55 -0.71 -9.13 -30.99
N ILE A 56 -1.36 -10.18 -30.50
CA ILE A 56 -1.09 -11.55 -30.93
C ILE A 56 -2.10 -11.92 -32.01
N GLN A 57 -1.61 -12.20 -33.21
CA GLN A 57 -2.39 -12.79 -34.28
C GLN A 57 -2.38 -14.30 -34.13
N LEU A 58 -3.53 -14.87 -33.75
CA LEU A 58 -3.69 -16.30 -33.59
C LEU A 58 -3.80 -17.01 -34.95
N PRO A 59 -3.42 -18.29 -35.05
CA PRO A 59 -3.52 -19.05 -36.30
C PRO A 59 -4.97 -19.24 -36.79
N ASN A 60 -5.96 -19.00 -35.93
CA ASN A 60 -7.38 -19.01 -36.30
C ASN A 60 -7.88 -17.66 -36.88
N GLY A 61 -6.98 -16.70 -37.11
CA GLY A 61 -7.31 -15.36 -37.64
C GLY A 61 -7.88 -14.39 -36.60
N LYS A 62 -7.99 -14.78 -35.33
CA LYS A 62 -8.39 -13.86 -34.25
C LYS A 62 -7.20 -13.07 -33.73
N GLU A 63 -7.47 -11.87 -33.26
CA GLU A 63 -6.45 -11.00 -32.66
C GLU A 63 -6.67 -10.87 -31.16
N LEU A 64 -5.59 -10.96 -30.38
CA LEU A 64 -5.59 -10.77 -28.94
C LEU A 64 -4.68 -9.60 -28.58
N LYS A 65 -5.28 -8.51 -28.11
CA LYS A 65 -4.55 -7.35 -27.58
C LYS A 65 -4.14 -7.65 -26.13
N THR A 66 -2.86 -7.58 -25.84
CA THR A 66 -2.32 -7.86 -24.51
C THR A 66 -1.01 -7.09 -24.27
N PHE A 67 -0.34 -7.41 -23.17
CA PHE A 67 0.97 -6.86 -22.82
C PHE A 67 2.05 -7.95 -22.86
N GLU A 68 3.27 -7.53 -23.15
CA GLU A 68 4.45 -8.40 -23.32
C GLU A 68 4.69 -9.32 -22.11
N ASN A 69 4.58 -8.79 -20.88
CA ASN A 69 4.88 -9.57 -19.68
C ASN A 69 3.78 -10.56 -19.29
N LEU A 70 2.60 -10.45 -19.91
CA LEU A 70 1.52 -11.43 -19.75
C LEU A 70 1.68 -12.63 -20.71
N ILE A 71 2.69 -12.62 -21.58
CA ILE A 71 2.98 -13.73 -22.50
C ILE A 71 4.13 -14.57 -21.94
N ILE A 72 3.82 -15.81 -21.58
CA ILE A 72 4.78 -16.76 -21.03
C ILE A 72 5.11 -17.82 -22.07
N LYS A 73 6.39 -17.93 -22.42
CA LYS A 73 6.90 -18.99 -23.30
C LYS A 73 7.42 -20.16 -22.47
N HIS A 74 6.79 -21.31 -22.60
CA HIS A 74 7.24 -22.56 -22.01
C HIS A 74 7.63 -23.54 -23.15
N GLY A 75 8.93 -23.59 -23.45
CA GLY A 75 9.45 -24.40 -24.55
C GLY A 75 8.95 -23.93 -25.91
N GLU A 76 8.29 -24.81 -26.66
CA GLU A 76 7.68 -24.50 -27.96
C GLU A 76 6.27 -23.89 -27.85
N LYS A 77 5.68 -23.88 -26.65
CA LYS A 77 4.33 -23.39 -26.42
C LYS A 77 4.34 -21.98 -25.83
N MET A 78 3.40 -21.15 -26.28
CA MET A 78 3.21 -19.78 -25.79
C MET A 78 1.83 -19.64 -25.17
N TYR A 79 1.78 -19.03 -23.99
CA TYR A 79 0.55 -18.84 -23.23
C TYR A 79 0.39 -17.37 -22.86
N TYR A 80 -0.81 -16.86 -23.03
CA TYR A 80 -1.23 -15.65 -22.36
C TYR A 80 -1.70 -16.02 -20.95
N GLN A 81 -1.16 -15.36 -19.93
CA GLN A 81 -1.52 -15.56 -18.53
C GLN A 81 -1.92 -14.21 -17.92
N GLY A 82 -3.23 -13.94 -17.91
CA GLY A 82 -3.78 -12.83 -17.14
C GLY A 82 -4.09 -13.25 -15.69
N GLU A 83 -4.59 -12.32 -14.87
CA GLU A 83 -4.90 -12.57 -13.46
C GLU A 83 -5.84 -13.77 -13.21
N ARG A 84 -6.79 -13.99 -14.12
CA ARG A 84 -7.85 -15.01 -13.96
C ARG A 84 -7.85 -16.09 -15.03
N ASN A 85 -7.24 -15.81 -16.18
CA ASN A 85 -7.38 -16.63 -17.38
C ASN A 85 -6.02 -16.97 -17.96
N LYS A 86 -5.85 -18.24 -18.36
CA LYS A 86 -4.73 -18.72 -19.16
C LYS A 86 -5.25 -19.13 -20.53
N ILE A 87 -4.72 -18.52 -21.59
CA ILE A 87 -5.11 -18.78 -22.97
C ILE A 87 -3.90 -19.32 -23.72
N ASP A 88 -4.07 -20.42 -24.45
CA ASP A 88 -3.04 -20.92 -25.35
C ASP A 88 -2.98 -20.05 -26.60
N VAL A 89 -1.81 -19.45 -26.85
CA VAL A 89 -1.53 -18.59 -27.99
C VAL A 89 -0.40 -19.16 -28.85
N SER A 90 -0.14 -20.47 -28.72
CA SER A 90 0.91 -21.17 -29.46
C SER A 90 0.71 -21.05 -30.98
N GLY A 91 1.81 -20.79 -31.70
CA GLY A 91 1.78 -20.57 -33.15
C GLY A 91 1.25 -19.19 -33.58
N GLY A 92 0.87 -18.32 -32.64
CA GLY A 92 0.51 -16.94 -32.93
C GLY A 92 1.73 -16.05 -33.18
N LYS A 93 1.57 -15.03 -34.04
CA LYS A 93 2.60 -14.02 -34.31
C LYS A 93 2.40 -12.82 -33.39
N ILE A 94 3.46 -12.42 -32.69
CA ILE A 94 3.46 -11.23 -31.83
C ILE A 94 3.80 -10.01 -32.68
N ILE A 95 2.92 -9.01 -32.69
CA ILE A 95 3.12 -7.72 -33.33
C ILE A 95 3.16 -6.65 -32.25
N TYR A 96 4.23 -5.87 -32.22
CA TYR A 96 4.37 -4.72 -31.33
C TYR A 96 3.63 -3.54 -31.96
N GLU A 97 2.43 -3.29 -31.48
CA GLU A 97 1.58 -2.20 -31.95
C GLU A 97 0.97 -1.48 -30.77
N ASN A 98 1.06 -0.16 -30.80
CA ASN A 98 0.55 0.70 -29.75
C ASN A 98 -0.92 0.97 -30.04
N TRP A 99 -1.79 0.08 -29.55
CA TRP A 99 -3.23 0.21 -29.74
C TRP A 99 -3.82 1.32 -28.85
N GLU A 100 -4.79 2.08 -29.39
CA GLU A 100 -5.58 3.10 -28.69
C GLU A 100 -6.53 2.50 -27.65
#